data_AF-A0A0F9MWW0-F1
#
_entry.id   AF-A0A0F9MWW0-F1
#
_cell.length_a   1.000
_cell.length_b   1.000
_cell.length_c   1.000
_cell.angle_alpha   90.00
_cell.angle_beta   90.00
_cell.angle_gamma   90.00
#
_symmetry.space_group_name_H-M   'P 1'
#
loop_
_entity.id
_entity.type
_entity.pdbx_description
1 polymer ?
#
loop_
_entity_poly.entity_id
_entity_poly.type
_entity_poly.pdbx_seq_one_letter_code
_entity_poly.pdbx_strand_id
1 'polypeptide(L)'
;QYLSPYADGELDSPKAKEIKGHLEACVTCREELNFMLKIRSSLKLGAAAVRAPRRLKVKILSGTPKIKSPRITFLWNFAYTATLAVTVVLAVVLISYNYWPLGKGSFPDLVDKSVAYHTLYGPGRETTHR
;
A
#
# COMPACT_ATOMS: atom_id res chain seq x y z
N GLN A 1 -43.78 -1.57 9.54
CA GLN A 1 -43.91 -2.70 10.48
C GLN A 1 -42.90 -3.84 10.25
N TYR A 2 -42.38 -4.09 9.04
CA TYR A 2 -41.41 -5.17 8.78
C TYR A 2 -39.94 -4.86 9.17
N LEU A 3 -39.65 -3.66 9.69
CA LEU A 3 -38.28 -3.22 9.98
C LEU A 3 -37.66 -3.96 11.17
N SER A 4 -38.44 -4.21 12.23
CA SER A 4 -37.99 -4.97 13.40
C SER A 4 -37.65 -6.43 13.06
N PRO A 5 -38.56 -7.23 12.46
CA PRO A 5 -38.22 -8.60 12.09
C PRO A 5 -37.10 -8.67 11.04
N TYR A 6 -36.95 -7.65 10.20
CA TYR A 6 -35.77 -7.53 9.32
C TYR A 6 -34.47 -7.33 10.13
N ALA A 7 -34.48 -6.43 11.12
CA ALA A 7 -33.33 -6.15 11.99
C ALA A 7 -32.93 -7.37 12.85
N ASP A 8 -33.90 -8.21 13.20
CA ASP A 8 -33.68 -9.44 13.96
C ASP A 8 -33.33 -10.65 13.07
N GLY A 9 -33.52 -10.54 11.75
CA GLY A 9 -33.24 -11.61 10.78
C GLY A 9 -34.31 -12.69 10.75
N GLU A 10 -35.53 -12.37 11.18
CA GLU A 10 -36.67 -13.30 11.28
C GLU A 10 -37.49 -13.37 9.98
N LEU A 11 -37.22 -12.49 9.01
CA LEU A 11 -37.90 -12.53 7.72
C LEU A 11 -37.40 -13.68 6.84
N ASP A 12 -38.33 -14.30 6.13
CA ASP A 12 -38.07 -15.25 5.08
C ASP A 12 -37.32 -14.58 3.91
N SER A 13 -36.54 -15.37 3.16
CA SER A 13 -35.65 -14.85 2.12
C SER A 13 -36.33 -13.96 1.06
N PRO A 14 -37.56 -14.24 0.58
CA PRO A 14 -38.23 -13.38 -0.38
C PRO A 14 -38.52 -11.99 0.20
N LYS A 15 -39.04 -11.97 1.43
CA LYS A 15 -39.47 -10.74 2.11
C LYS A 15 -38.30 -9.91 2.59
N ALA A 16 -37.22 -10.56 3.04
CA ALA A 16 -35.96 -9.87 3.34
C ALA A 16 -35.41 -9.15 2.11
N LYS A 17 -35.52 -9.74 0.90
CA LYS A 17 -35.07 -9.11 -0.34
C LYS A 17 -35.91 -7.89 -0.72
N GLU A 18 -37.23 -7.99 -0.56
CA GLU A 18 -38.14 -6.86 -0.77
C GLU A 18 -37.82 -5.68 0.14
N ILE A 19 -37.70 -5.93 1.45
CA ILE A 19 -37.34 -4.89 2.42
C ILE A 19 -35.96 -4.31 2.14
N LYS A 20 -34.99 -5.13 1.73
CA LYS A 20 -33.67 -4.64 1.32
C LYS A 20 -33.77 -3.65 0.15
N GLY A 21 -34.56 -3.96 -0.87
CA GLY A 21 -34.79 -3.03 -2.00
C GLY A 21 -35.42 -1.71 -1.55
N HIS A 22 -36.38 -1.77 -0.62
CA HIS A 22 -36.95 -0.56 -0.04
C HIS A 22 -35.91 0.29 0.72
N LEU A 23 -35.03 -0.34 1.51
CA LEU A 23 -33.98 0.33 2.26
C LEU A 23 -32.95 1.04 1.36
N GLU A 24 -32.72 0.52 0.15
CA GLU A 24 -31.83 1.14 -0.84
C GLU A 24 -32.40 2.46 -1.37
N ALA A 25 -33.73 2.55 -1.53
CA ALA A 25 -34.42 3.73 -2.04
C ALA A 25 -34.87 4.72 -0.95
N CYS A 26 -35.17 4.24 0.27
CA CYS A 26 -35.75 5.06 1.33
C CYS A 26 -34.70 5.43 2.40
N VAL A 27 -34.43 6.73 2.56
CA VAL A 27 -33.48 7.23 3.57
C VAL A 27 -34.06 7.13 4.99
N THR A 28 -35.34 7.48 5.17
CA THR A 28 -35.99 7.51 6.49
C THR A 28 -36.04 6.12 7.14
N CYS A 29 -36.45 5.08 6.39
CA CYS A 29 -36.45 3.71 6.90
C CYS A 29 -35.03 3.18 7.18
N ARG A 30 -34.02 3.67 6.47
CA ARG A 30 -32.61 3.31 6.72
C ARG A 30 -32.10 3.95 8.00
N GLU A 31 -32.47 5.20 8.26
CA GLU A 31 -32.16 5.90 9.51
C GLU A 31 -32.83 5.23 10.71
N GLU A 32 -34.10 4.85 10.58
CA GLU A 32 -34.84 4.11 11.61
C GLU A 32 -34.18 2.75 11.91
N LEU A 33 -33.80 2.00 10.86
CA LEU A 33 -33.08 0.73 11.02
C LEU A 33 -31.74 0.94 11.74
N ASN A 34 -30.98 1.96 11.33
CA ASN A 34 -29.71 2.30 11.96
C ASN A 34 -29.87 2.69 13.43
N PHE A 35 -30.94 3.41 13.77
CA PHE A 35 -31.27 3.75 15.15
C PHE A 35 -31.54 2.49 16.00
N MET A 36 -32.35 1.55 15.50
CA MET A 36 -32.60 0.27 16.15
C MET A 36 -31.31 -0.54 16.36
N LEU A 37 -30.44 -0.61 15.34
CA LEU A 37 -29.17 -1.31 15.43
C LEU A 37 -28.21 -0.68 16.44
N LYS A 38 -28.18 0.66 16.53
CA LYS A 38 -27.40 1.38 17.54
C LYS A 38 -27.86 1.03 18.95
N ILE A 39 -29.17 1.09 19.24
CA ILE A 39 -29.71 0.70 20.55
C ILE A 39 -29.29 -0.73 20.89
N ARG A 40 -29.45 -1.66 19.94
CA ARG A 40 -29.07 -3.08 20.14
C ARG A 40 -27.59 -3.24 20.46
N SER A 41 -26.71 -2.49 19.80
CA SER A 41 -25.26 -2.53 20.09
C SER A 41 -24.94 -1.98 21.48
N SER A 42 -25.58 -0.89 21.91
CA SER A 42 -25.41 -0.32 23.25
C SER A 42 -25.85 -1.29 24.35
N LEU A 43 -26.98 -1.98 24.14
CA LEU A 43 -27.44 -3.03 25.07
C LEU A 43 -26.47 -4.21 25.15
N LYS A 44 -25.89 -4.63 24.01
CA LYS A 44 -24.89 -5.70 23.99
C LYS A 44 -23.61 -5.33 24.75
N LEU A 45 -23.20 -4.06 24.71
CA LEU A 45 -22.02 -3.57 25.44
C LEU A 45 -22.27 -3.52 26.96
N GLY A 46 -23.49 -3.21 27.39
CA GLY A 46 -23.86 -3.18 28.80
C GLY A 46 -24.20 -4.55 29.40
N ALA A 47 -24.47 -5.56 28.57
CA ALA A 47 -24.81 -6.90 29.04
C ALA A 47 -23.57 -7.66 29.52
N ALA A 48 -23.68 -8.32 30.68
CA ALA A 48 -22.63 -9.20 31.17
C ALA A 48 -22.36 -10.33 30.18
N ALA A 49 -21.12 -10.43 29.69
CA ALA A 49 -20.73 -11.48 28.76
C ALA A 49 -20.79 -12.86 29.46
N VAL A 50 -21.77 -13.68 29.08
CA VAL A 50 -21.87 -15.06 29.56
C VAL A 50 -20.83 -15.91 28.85
N ARG A 51 -20.01 -16.64 29.63
CA ARG A 51 -18.99 -17.52 29.08
C ARG A 51 -19.65 -18.72 28.40
N ALA A 52 -19.51 -18.83 27.08
CA ALA A 52 -20.01 -19.98 26.33
C ALA A 52 -19.33 -21.29 26.79
N PRO A 53 -20.08 -22.41 26.94
CA PRO A 53 -19.52 -23.71 27.29
C PRO A 53 -18.47 -24.17 26.28
N ARG A 54 -17.37 -24.79 26.76
CA ARG A 54 -16.25 -25.22 25.90
C ARG A 54 -16.69 -26.14 24.75
N ARG A 55 -17.64 -27.05 25.00
CA ARG A 55 -18.16 -27.98 23.98
C ARG A 55 -18.87 -27.25 22.83
N LEU A 56 -19.57 -26.16 23.12
CA LEU A 56 -20.27 -25.35 22.11
C LEU A 56 -19.26 -24.65 21.18
N LYS A 57 -18.20 -24.09 21.77
CA LYS A 57 -17.12 -23.42 21.03
C LYS A 57 -16.45 -24.39 20.06
N VAL A 58 -16.10 -25.60 20.51
CA VAL A 58 -15.47 -26.62 19.66
C VAL A 58 -16.39 -27.02 18.52
N LYS A 59 -17.68 -27.25 18.78
CA LYS A 59 -18.66 -27.65 17.76
C LYS A 59 -18.84 -26.59 16.67
N ILE A 60 -18.90 -25.31 17.05
CA ILE A 60 -19.02 -24.20 16.10
C ILE A 60 -17.74 -24.08 15.26
N LEU A 61 -16.57 -24.11 15.90
CA LEU A 61 -15.29 -23.99 15.20
C LEU A 61 -15.01 -25.17 14.26
N SER A 62 -15.47 -26.38 14.58
CA SER A 62 -15.35 -27.53 13.70
C SER A 62 -16.30 -27.48 12.49
N GLY A 63 -17.42 -26.75 12.60
CA GLY A 63 -18.43 -26.64 11.54
C GLY A 63 -18.26 -25.45 10.61
N THR A 64 -17.49 -24.43 11.00
CA THR A 64 -17.25 -23.26 10.15
C THR A 64 -16.24 -23.57 9.03
N PRO A 65 -16.60 -23.37 7.75
CA PRO A 65 -15.66 -23.56 6.66
C PRO A 65 -14.51 -22.57 6.81
N LYS A 66 -13.26 -23.05 6.71
CA LYS A 66 -12.08 -22.19 6.69
C LYS A 66 -12.13 -21.36 5.40
N ILE A 67 -12.50 -20.09 5.52
CA ILE A 67 -12.39 -19.13 4.42
C ILE A 67 -10.91 -19.05 4.07
N LYS A 68 -10.53 -19.66 2.94
CA LYS A 68 -9.20 -19.50 2.37
C LYS A 68 -9.09 -18.04 1.95
N SER A 69 -8.40 -17.22 2.74
CA SER A 69 -8.08 -15.87 2.31
C SER A 69 -7.29 -15.98 1.00
N PRO A 70 -7.70 -15.28 -0.07
CA PRO A 70 -6.91 -15.26 -1.29
C PRO A 70 -5.54 -14.68 -0.92
N ARG A 71 -4.47 -15.35 -1.38
CA ARG A 71 -3.07 -14.98 -1.14
C ARG A 71 -2.75 -13.67 -1.86
N ILE A 72 -3.21 -12.54 -1.31
CA ILE A 72 -2.92 -11.18 -1.78
C ILE A 72 -1.42 -10.83 -1.58
N THR A 73 -0.68 -11.60 -0.79
CA THR A 73 0.77 -11.45 -0.59
C THR A 73 1.59 -11.55 -1.88
N PHE A 74 1.11 -12.26 -2.91
CA PHE A 74 1.86 -12.40 -4.17
C PHE A 74 1.84 -11.13 -5.02
N LEU A 75 0.72 -10.38 -5.03
CA LEU A 75 0.56 -9.16 -5.83
C LEU A 75 1.36 -7.97 -5.28
N TRP A 76 1.60 -7.93 -3.97
CA TRP A 76 2.40 -6.85 -3.36
C TRP A 76 3.88 -6.93 -3.75
N ASN A 77 4.45 -8.13 -3.86
CA ASN A 77 5.85 -8.28 -4.27
C ASN A 77 6.10 -7.82 -5.72
N PHE A 78 5.17 -8.07 -6.63
CA PHE A 78 5.30 -7.61 -8.03
C PHE A 78 5.13 -6.08 -8.18
N ALA A 79 4.30 -5.46 -7.33
CA ALA A 79 4.14 -4.01 -7.33
C ALA A 79 5.43 -3.28 -6.93
N TYR A 80 6.19 -3.81 -5.96
CA TYR A 80 7.47 -3.22 -5.53
C TYR A 80 8.59 -3.35 -6.58
N THR A 81 8.64 -4.46 -7.32
CA THR A 81 9.67 -4.63 -8.36
C THR A 81 9.44 -3.72 -9.56
N ALA A 82 8.18 -3.49 -9.93
CA ALA A 82 7.84 -2.63 -11.06
C ALA A 82 8.15 -1.15 -10.79
N THR A 83 7.88 -0.66 -9.57
CA THR A 83 8.17 0.73 -9.20
C THR A 83 9.66 1.05 -9.16
N LEU A 84 10.49 0.15 -8.61
CA LEU A 84 11.94 0.34 -8.58
C LEU A 84 12.55 0.42 -10.00
N ALA A 85 12.15 -0.45 -10.91
CA ALA A 85 12.65 -0.43 -12.29
C ALA A 85 12.34 0.91 -13.00
N VAL A 86 11.11 1.42 -12.85
CA VAL A 86 10.72 2.71 -13.44
C VAL A 86 11.53 3.86 -12.83
N THR A 87 11.73 3.88 -11.51
CA THR A 87 12.51 4.94 -10.85
C THR A 87 13.98 4.98 -11.30
N VAL A 88 14.61 3.82 -11.50
CA VAL A 88 16.00 3.72 -11.96
C VAL A 88 16.14 4.24 -13.38
N VAL A 89 15.25 3.83 -14.29
CA VAL A 89 15.26 4.29 -15.69
C VAL A 89 15.07 5.82 -15.74
N LEU A 90 14.12 6.35 -14.98
CA LEU A 90 13.82 7.77 -14.96
C LEU A 90 14.99 8.60 -14.39
N ALA A 91 15.68 8.09 -13.36
CA ALA A 91 16.90 8.71 -12.83
C ALA A 91 18.03 8.74 -13.88
N VAL A 92 18.26 7.64 -14.60
CA VAL A 92 19.29 7.57 -15.66
C VAL A 92 19.00 8.58 -16.77
N VAL A 93 17.74 8.70 -17.20
CA VAL A 93 17.33 9.68 -18.22
C VAL A 93 17.57 11.10 -17.72
N LEU A 94 17.15 11.43 -16.50
CA LEU A 94 17.32 12.77 -15.93
C LEU A 94 18.79 13.16 -15.74
N ILE A 95 19.64 12.22 -15.32
CA ILE A 95 21.09 12.39 -15.23
C ILE A 95 21.64 12.63 -16.63
N SER A 96 21.36 11.75 -17.59
CA SER A 96 21.86 11.93 -18.97
C SER A 96 21.46 13.28 -19.57
N TYR A 97 20.23 13.75 -19.32
CA TYR A 97 19.74 15.03 -19.80
C TYR A 97 20.40 16.23 -19.10
N ASN A 98 20.59 16.16 -17.78
CA ASN A 98 21.22 17.25 -17.01
C ASN A 98 22.74 17.35 -17.22
N TYR A 99 23.43 16.24 -17.46
CA TYR A 99 24.89 16.24 -17.66
C TYR A 99 25.30 16.37 -19.14
N TRP A 100 24.34 16.36 -20.07
CA TRP A 100 24.57 16.60 -21.50
C TRP A 100 25.23 17.96 -21.86
N PRO A 101 25.05 19.09 -21.12
CA PRO A 101 25.64 20.35 -21.51
C PRO A 101 27.08 20.58 -21.02
N LEU A 102 27.69 19.67 -20.23
CA LEU A 102 29.06 19.86 -19.70
C LEU A 102 30.17 19.27 -20.60
N GLY A 103 29.82 18.65 -21.72
CA GLY A 103 30.76 17.91 -22.59
C GLY A 103 31.16 18.60 -23.89
N LYS A 104 31.04 19.93 -24.02
CA LYS A 104 31.51 20.69 -25.20
C LYS A 104 32.70 21.62 -24.89
N GLY A 105 33.60 21.18 -24.01
CA GLY A 105 34.95 21.75 -23.93
C GLY A 105 35.81 21.12 -25.03
N SER A 106 36.09 21.88 -26.08
CA SER A 106 37.02 21.51 -27.16
C SER A 106 38.40 21.16 -26.60
N PHE A 107 38.90 19.97 -26.95
CA PHE A 107 40.15 19.38 -26.47
C PHE A 107 41.49 19.97 -27.00
N PRO A 108 41.62 20.99 -27.88
CA PRO A 108 42.93 21.37 -28.41
C PRO A 108 43.72 22.41 -27.60
N ASP A 109 43.30 22.83 -26.39
CA ASP A 109 44.03 23.86 -25.61
C ASP A 109 45.06 23.30 -24.59
N LEU A 110 45.06 21.99 -24.36
CA LEU A 110 45.95 21.36 -23.36
C LEU A 110 47.30 20.92 -23.94
N VAL A 111 47.41 20.81 -25.26
CA VAL A 111 48.69 20.44 -25.91
C VAL A 111 49.65 21.64 -25.91
N ASP A 112 49.15 22.85 -26.14
CA ASP A 112 49.98 24.05 -26.30
C ASP A 112 50.67 24.46 -24.98
N LYS A 113 50.01 24.25 -23.84
CA LYS A 113 50.61 24.54 -22.52
C LYS A 113 51.66 23.51 -22.09
N SER A 114 51.58 22.26 -22.51
CA SER A 114 52.52 21.22 -22.07
C SER A 114 53.92 21.36 -22.71
N VAL A 115 54.00 21.92 -23.92
CA VAL A 115 55.28 22.19 -24.62
C VAL A 115 56.05 23.33 -23.95
N ALA A 116 55.36 24.32 -23.36
CA ALA A 116 56.00 25.46 -22.70
C ALA A 116 56.66 25.11 -21.35
N TYR A 117 56.20 24.07 -20.64
CA TYR A 117 56.78 23.69 -19.33
C TYR A 117 58.03 22.82 -19.46
N HIS A 118 58.13 21.98 -20.49
CA HIS A 118 59.27 21.06 -20.65
C HIS A 118 60.56 21.75 -21.13
N THR A 119 60.49 22.96 -21.67
CA THR A 119 61.67 23.73 -22.11
C THR A 119 62.32 24.55 -21.00
N LEU A 120 61.63 24.83 -19.90
CA LEU A 120 62.13 25.72 -18.84
C LEU A 120 62.66 25.02 -17.58
N TYR A 121 62.30 23.76 -17.32
CA TYR A 121 62.69 23.05 -16.10
C TYR A 121 63.13 21.60 -16.38
N GLY A 122 64.34 21.44 -16.89
CA GLY A 122 65.05 20.15 -16.88
C GLY A 122 65.57 19.82 -15.47
N PRO A 123 65.40 18.59 -14.97
CA PRO A 123 65.69 18.25 -13.57
C PRO A 123 67.19 18.09 -13.27
N GLY A 124 67.70 18.94 -12.38
CA GLY A 124 69.00 18.82 -11.73
C GLY A 124 68.98 17.80 -10.58
N ARG A 125 69.95 16.90 -10.63
CA ARG A 125 70.20 15.68 -9.84
C ARG A 125 70.07 15.78 -8.30
N GLU A 126 69.43 14.72 -7.77
CA GLU A 126 69.77 13.89 -6.60
C GLU A 126 70.90 14.34 -5.65
N THR A 127 70.56 14.49 -4.36
CA THR A 127 71.49 14.23 -3.25
C THR A 127 70.84 13.32 -2.21
N THR A 128 71.31 12.07 -2.18
CA THR A 128 71.05 11.07 -1.14
C THR A 128 71.97 11.35 0.05
N HIS A 129 71.42 11.58 1.25
CA HIS A 129 72.18 11.56 2.51
C HIS A 129 71.89 10.25 3.26
N ARG A 130 72.94 9.48 3.50
CA ARG A 130 73.09 8.51 4.59
C ARG A 130 74.26 8.98 5.44
#